data_AF-A0A9D6R1V3-F1
#
_entry.id   AF-A0A9D6R1V3-F1
#
_cell.length_a   1.000
_cell.length_b   1.000
_cell.length_c   1.000
_cell.angle_alpha   90.00
_cell.angle_beta   90.00
_cell.angle_gamma   90.00
#
_symmetry.space_group_name_H-M   'P 1'
#
loop_
_entity.id
_entity.type
_entity.pdbx_description
1 polymer ?
#
loop_
_entity_poly.entity_id
_entity_poly.type
_entity_poly.pdbx_seq_one_letter_code
_entity_poly.pdbx_strand_id
1 'polypeptide(L)'
;MPFGFDIESLTNYALVGTALLGAFGAALWLSLVIWTYRDMRARSRDALAQILAALVVALLFLPGFVVYLILRPPETLAEAYQRSLEEEALLQGIEEKPLCPGCGRATQPDWMLCPNCHTRLRRPCSKCCRPLELQWNLCPHCGTPAPGRRERDEVERMKAEE
;
A
#
# COMPACT_ATOMS: atom_id res chain seq x y z
N MET A 1 17.90 -10.17 78.13
CA MET A 1 17.32 -10.37 76.79
C MET A 1 18.23 -9.68 75.78
N PRO A 2 19.15 -10.37 75.08
CA PRO A 2 19.96 -9.74 74.06
C PRO A 2 19.32 -10.05 72.70
N PHE A 3 18.27 -9.32 72.34
CA PHE A 3 18.01 -9.07 70.92
C PHE A 3 18.95 -7.94 70.51
N GLY A 4 20.25 -8.23 70.50
CA GLY A 4 21.24 -7.37 69.87
C GLY A 4 21.04 -7.50 68.38
N PHE A 5 20.07 -6.76 67.83
CA PHE A 5 20.10 -6.43 66.42
C PHE A 5 21.32 -5.53 66.25
N ASP A 6 22.45 -6.12 65.87
CA ASP A 6 23.66 -5.38 65.57
C ASP A 6 23.32 -4.36 64.48
N ILE A 7 23.36 -3.07 64.84
CA ILE A 7 23.02 -1.95 63.95
C ILE A 7 23.92 -1.99 62.69
N GLU A 8 25.14 -2.53 62.82
CA GLU A 8 26.04 -2.82 61.70
C GLU A 8 25.46 -3.85 60.72
N SER A 9 24.93 -4.97 61.21
CA SER A 9 24.30 -5.98 60.35
C SER A 9 23.08 -5.40 59.64
N LEU A 10 22.25 -4.62 60.35
CA LEU A 10 21.09 -3.95 59.77
C LEU A 10 21.49 -2.97 58.66
N THR A 11 22.56 -2.21 58.88
CA THR A 11 23.11 -1.25 57.91
C THR A 11 23.68 -1.97 56.68
N ASN A 12 24.40 -3.08 56.87
CA ASN A 12 24.91 -3.91 55.78
C ASN A 12 23.78 -4.51 54.93
N TYR A 13 22.72 -5.03 55.56
CA TYR A 13 21.55 -5.55 54.82
C TYR A 13 20.81 -4.44 54.07
N ALA A 14 20.68 -3.24 54.66
CA ALA A 14 20.09 -2.09 53.98
C ALA A 14 20.93 -1.62 52.79
N LEU A 15 22.26 -1.62 52.92
CA LEU A 15 23.21 -1.23 51.87
C LEU A 15 23.20 -2.22 50.70
N VAL A 16 23.16 -3.53 50.99
CA VAL A 16 22.98 -4.57 49.97
C VAL A 16 21.60 -4.47 49.31
N GLY A 17 20.54 -4.25 50.09
CA GLY A 17 19.17 -4.11 49.58
C GLY A 17 19.01 -2.92 48.63
N THR A 18 19.55 -1.77 49.00
CA THR A 18 19.57 -0.56 48.15
C THR A 18 20.42 -0.74 46.90
N ALA A 19 21.57 -1.41 47.00
CA ALA A 19 22.39 -1.73 45.83
C ALA A 19 21.66 -2.67 44.85
N LEU A 20 20.97 -3.69 45.34
CA LEU A 20 20.18 -4.62 44.52
C LEU A 20 18.99 -3.91 43.85
N LEU A 21 18.26 -3.07 44.59
CA LEU A 21 17.16 -2.28 44.04
C LEU A 21 17.65 -1.29 42.97
N GLY A 22 18.78 -0.64 43.21
CA GLY A 22 19.42 0.25 42.23
C GLY A 22 19.84 -0.50 40.96
N ALA A 23 20.47 -1.66 41.11
CA ALA A 23 20.87 -2.51 39.98
C ALA A 23 19.65 -3.00 39.16
N PHE A 24 18.59 -3.43 39.84
CA PHE A 24 17.35 -3.85 39.18
C PHE A 24 16.65 -2.69 38.47
N GLY A 25 16.58 -1.52 39.11
CA GLY A 25 16.04 -0.29 38.51
C GLY A 25 16.84 0.14 37.26
N ALA A 26 18.17 0.08 37.32
CA ALA A 26 19.04 0.37 36.18
C ALA A 26 18.84 -0.64 35.03
N ALA A 27 18.69 -1.93 35.34
CA ALA A 27 18.42 -2.96 34.35
C ALA A 27 17.06 -2.73 33.66
N LEU A 28 16.01 -2.42 34.44
CA LEU A 28 14.70 -2.08 33.90
C LEU A 28 14.72 -0.81 33.05
N TRP A 29 15.47 0.21 33.47
CA TRP A 29 15.67 1.43 32.71
C TRP A 29 16.32 1.16 31.35
N LEU A 30 17.46 0.45 31.35
CA LEU A 30 18.16 0.10 30.12
C LEU A 30 17.29 -0.78 29.22
N SER A 31 16.53 -1.71 29.80
CA SER A 31 15.58 -2.54 29.06
C SER A 31 14.50 -1.68 28.36
N LEU A 32 13.92 -0.70 29.05
CA LEU A 32 12.96 0.24 28.46
C LEU A 32 13.57 1.08 27.33
N VAL A 33 14.78 1.61 27.53
CA VAL A 33 15.49 2.39 26.51
C VAL A 33 15.79 1.54 25.27
N ILE A 34 16.30 0.32 25.46
CA ILE A 34 16.58 -0.61 24.35
C ILE A 34 15.29 -1.04 23.64
N TRP A 35 14.22 -1.32 24.40
CA TRP A 35 12.94 -1.72 23.85
C TRP A 35 12.31 -0.59 23.02
N THR A 36 12.31 0.64 23.52
CA THR A 36 11.78 1.81 22.80
C THR A 36 12.57 2.11 21.52
N TYR A 37 13.90 1.97 21.55
CA TYR A 37 14.71 2.07 20.34
C TYR A 37 14.37 0.98 19.32
N ARG A 38 14.21 -0.28 19.76
CA ARG A 38 13.86 -1.40 18.87
C ARG A 38 12.44 -1.30 18.31
N ASP A 39 11.48 -0.84 19.11
CA ASP A 39 10.08 -0.59 18.71
C ASP A 39 9.98 0.52 17.66
N MET A 40 10.70 1.63 17.85
CA MET A 40 10.75 2.73 16.87
C MET A 40 11.43 2.31 15.56
N ARG A 41 12.54 1.55 15.62
CA ARG A 41 13.24 1.06 14.41
C ARG A 41 12.37 0.12 13.56
N ALA A 42 11.44 -0.60 14.18
CA ALA A 42 10.47 -1.43 13.46
C ALA A 42 9.34 -0.61 12.81
N ARG A 43 9.13 0.66 13.22
CA ARG A 43 7.98 1.49 12.83
C ARG A 43 8.30 2.70 11.96
N SER A 44 9.49 3.27 12.01
CA SER A 44 9.83 4.50 11.26
C SER A 44 11.24 4.47 10.66
N ARG A 45 11.42 5.13 9.50
CA ARG A 45 12.72 5.21 8.80
C ARG A 45 13.54 6.44 9.23
N ASP A 46 12.92 7.40 9.91
CA ASP A 46 13.53 8.64 10.37
C ASP A 46 14.37 8.45 11.64
N ALA A 47 15.69 8.43 11.47
CA ALA A 47 16.65 8.26 12.56
C ALA A 47 16.56 9.36 13.64
N LEU A 48 16.18 10.59 13.27
CA LEU A 48 16.04 11.70 14.21
C LEU A 48 14.88 11.48 15.19
N ALA A 49 13.71 11.03 14.70
CA ALA A 49 12.57 10.72 15.56
C ALA A 49 12.87 9.56 16.52
N GLN A 50 13.64 8.56 16.06
CA GLN A 50 14.09 7.43 16.88
C GLN A 50 14.98 7.90 18.04
N ILE A 51 15.97 8.77 17.76
CA ILE A 51 16.90 9.28 18.76
C ILE A 51 16.18 10.20 19.75
N LEU A 52 15.30 11.08 19.28
CA LEU A 52 14.55 12.01 20.13
C LEU A 52 13.59 11.26 21.06
N ALA A 53 12.89 10.22 20.57
CA ALA A 53 12.03 9.38 21.38
C ALA A 53 12.81 8.59 22.45
N ALA A 54 13.93 7.98 22.09
CA ALA A 54 14.80 7.27 23.03
C ALA A 54 15.38 8.24 24.08
N LEU A 55 15.75 9.46 23.68
CA LEU A 55 16.28 10.50 24.56
C LEU A 55 15.21 10.98 25.57
N VAL A 56 13.96 11.18 25.13
CA VAL A 56 12.85 11.55 26.02
C VAL A 56 12.57 10.44 27.06
N VAL A 57 12.57 9.18 26.65
CA VAL A 57 12.38 8.04 27.57
C VAL A 57 13.58 7.89 28.52
N ALA A 58 14.80 8.13 28.04
CA ALA A 58 16.00 8.11 28.86
C ALA A 58 15.99 9.22 29.92
N LEU A 59 15.57 10.45 29.57
CA LEU A 59 15.53 11.59 30.49
C LEU A 59 14.37 11.53 31.48
N LEU A 60 13.19 11.10 31.02
CA LEU A 60 11.94 11.17 31.78
C LEU A 60 11.47 9.81 32.32
N PHE A 61 12.21 8.72 32.11
CA PHE A 61 11.98 7.38 32.69
C PHE A 61 10.54 6.85 32.52
N LEU A 62 9.68 7.06 33.52
CA LEU A 62 8.28 6.60 33.58
C LEU A 62 7.32 7.52 32.80
N PRO A 63 7.20 8.83 33.09
CA PRO A 63 6.35 9.72 32.30
C PRO A 63 6.79 9.82 30.82
N GLY A 64 8.09 9.69 30.54
CA GLY A 64 8.62 9.70 29.17
C GLY A 64 8.12 8.52 28.35
N PHE A 65 7.99 7.35 28.98
CA PHE A 65 7.40 6.17 28.36
C PHE A 65 5.91 6.33 28.07
N VAL A 66 5.15 6.96 28.97
CA VAL A 66 3.71 7.23 28.75
C VAL A 66 3.52 8.21 27.59
N VAL A 67 4.31 9.28 27.54
CA VAL A 67 4.30 10.23 26.41
C VAL A 67 4.69 9.53 25.11
N TYR A 68 5.70 8.66 25.14
CA TYR A 68 6.08 7.84 24.00
C TYR A 68 4.92 6.99 23.48
N LEU A 69 4.16 6.32 24.36
CA LEU A 69 3.02 5.50 23.96
C LEU A 69 1.91 6.32 23.29
N ILE A 70 1.74 7.59 23.67
CA ILE A 70 0.77 8.51 23.05
C ILE A 70 1.29 9.05 21.71
N LEU A 71 2.58 9.37 21.62
CA LEU A 71 3.21 9.87 20.40
C LEU A 71 3.50 8.76 19.36
N ARG A 72 3.25 7.50 19.72
CA ARG A 72 3.56 6.31 18.93
C ARG A 72 2.80 6.34 17.60
N PRO A 73 3.51 6.41 16.44
CA PRO A 73 2.86 6.40 15.13
C PRO A 73 2.01 5.14 14.93
N PRO A 74 0.78 5.27 14.40
CA PRO A 74 -0.13 4.15 14.20
C PRO A 74 0.24 3.28 13.00
N GLU A 75 0.84 3.85 11.96
CA GLU A 75 1.17 3.17 10.71
C GLU A 75 2.60 2.62 10.73
N THR A 76 2.76 1.35 10.40
CA THR A 76 4.06 0.71 10.25
C THR A 76 4.62 0.92 8.83
N LEU A 77 5.95 0.96 8.68
CA LEU A 77 6.59 1.02 7.35
C LEU A 77 6.16 -0.12 6.41
N ALA A 78 5.81 -1.28 6.98
CA ALA A 78 5.36 -2.44 6.23
C ALA A 78 3.96 -2.19 5.61
N GLU A 79 3.03 -1.62 6.39
CA GLU A 79 1.68 -1.28 5.92
C GLU A 79 1.71 -0.21 4.82
N ALA A 80 2.52 0.84 5.00
CA ALA A 80 2.70 1.88 3.99
C ALA A 80 3.27 1.30 2.66
N TYR A 81 4.23 0.38 2.76
CA TYR A 81 4.80 -0.28 1.60
C TYR A 81 3.80 -1.22 0.91
N GLN A 82 3.01 -2.00 1.67
CA GLN A 82 1.97 -2.85 1.10
C GLN A 82 0.91 -2.02 0.36
N ARG A 83 0.47 -0.89 0.92
CA ARG A 83 -0.49 -0.02 0.25
C ARG A 83 0.06 0.53 -1.08
N SER A 84 1.34 0.92 -1.12
CA SER A 84 1.96 1.35 -2.39
C SER A 84 2.02 0.23 -3.43
N LEU A 85 2.33 -1.01 -3.03
CA LEU A 85 2.33 -2.16 -3.93
C LEU A 85 0.92 -2.51 -4.44
N GLU A 86 -0.09 -2.42 -3.57
CA GLU A 86 -1.49 -2.63 -3.96
C GLU A 86 -1.97 -1.58 -4.96
N GLU A 87 -1.59 -0.31 -4.76
CA GLU A 87 -1.89 0.77 -5.69
C GLU A 87 -1.22 0.55 -7.06
N GLU A 88 0.05 0.13 -7.08
CA GLU A 88 0.77 -0.21 -8.32
C GLU A 88 0.13 -1.42 -9.04
N ALA A 89 -0.29 -2.46 -8.31
CA ALA A 89 -0.95 -3.63 -8.88
C ALA A 89 -2.35 -3.29 -9.45
N LEU A 90 -3.09 -2.40 -8.80
CA LEU A 90 -4.39 -1.94 -9.26
C LEU A 90 -4.27 -1.15 -10.57
N LEU A 91 -3.29 -0.25 -10.67
CA LEU A 91 -3.04 0.56 -11.86
C LEU A 91 -2.67 -0.30 -13.08
N GLN A 92 -1.92 -1.38 -12.88
CA GLN A 92 -1.59 -2.33 -13.95
C GLN A 92 -2.83 -3.05 -14.51
N GLY A 93 -3.85 -3.29 -13.70
CA GLY A 93 -5.12 -3.89 -14.14
C GLY A 93 -5.99 -2.96 -15.01
N ILE A 94 -5.73 -1.65 -15.00
CA ILE A 94 -6.48 -0.67 -15.79
C ILE A 94 -5.78 -0.39 -17.14
N GLU A 95 -4.49 -0.71 -17.28
CA GLU A 95 -3.76 -0.62 -18.55
C GLU A 95 -3.98 -1.85 -19.46
N GLU A 96 -5.22 -2.36 -19.53
CA GLU A 96 -5.59 -3.40 -20.49
C GLU A 96 -5.57 -2.83 -21.92
N LYS A 97 -4.42 -2.96 -22.58
CA LYS A 97 -4.32 -2.76 -24.04
C LYS A 97 -5.30 -3.70 -24.74
N PRO A 98 -6.07 -3.22 -25.74
CA PRO A 98 -7.05 -4.04 -26.42
C PRO A 98 -6.39 -5.30 -27.01
N LEU A 99 -6.89 -6.48 -26.64
CA LEU A 99 -6.38 -7.76 -27.12
C LEU A 99 -7.02 -8.12 -28.46
N CYS A 100 -6.26 -8.75 -29.35
CA CYS A 100 -6.77 -9.24 -30.62
C CYS A 100 -7.75 -10.41 -30.39
N PRO A 101 -9.00 -10.36 -30.89
CA PRO A 101 -9.98 -11.44 -30.70
C PRO A 101 -9.58 -12.76 -31.39
N GLY A 102 -8.70 -12.71 -32.39
CA GLY A 102 -8.24 -13.92 -33.08
C GLY A 102 -7.06 -14.64 -32.41
N CYS A 103 -6.15 -13.92 -31.74
CA CYS A 103 -4.89 -14.51 -31.24
C CYS A 103 -4.50 -14.09 -29.82
N GLY A 104 -5.30 -13.25 -29.16
CA GLY A 104 -5.09 -12.80 -27.78
C GLY A 104 -3.88 -11.89 -27.55
N ARG A 105 -3.14 -11.49 -28.59
CA ARG A 105 -1.99 -10.56 -28.45
C ARG A 105 -2.45 -9.12 -28.27
N ALA A 106 -1.69 -8.34 -27.51
CA ALA A 106 -1.91 -6.91 -27.35
C ALA A 106 -1.87 -6.17 -28.69
N THR A 107 -2.83 -5.29 -28.91
CA THR A 107 -2.96 -4.47 -30.13
C THR A 107 -2.91 -2.99 -29.80
N GLN A 108 -2.45 -2.18 -30.74
CA GLN A 108 -2.45 -0.72 -30.59
C GLN A 108 -3.74 -0.10 -31.17
N PRO A 109 -4.17 1.07 -30.68
CA PRO A 109 -5.41 1.74 -31.12
C PRO A 109 -5.43 2.15 -32.61
N ASP A 110 -4.26 2.28 -33.25
CA ASP A 110 -4.16 2.73 -34.65
C ASP A 110 -4.06 1.58 -35.67
N TRP A 111 -3.97 0.33 -35.20
CA TRP A 111 -3.79 -0.82 -36.08
C TRP A 111 -5.12 -1.24 -36.73
N MET A 112 -5.12 -1.41 -38.06
CA MET A 112 -6.28 -1.93 -38.79
C MET A 112 -6.30 -3.46 -38.89
N LEU A 113 -5.11 -4.08 -38.86
CA LEU A 113 -4.89 -5.52 -39.01
C LEU A 113 -3.91 -5.99 -37.93
N CYS A 114 -4.13 -7.17 -37.39
CA CYS A 114 -3.16 -7.80 -36.49
C CYS A 114 -1.95 -8.31 -37.30
N PRO A 115 -0.70 -7.97 -36.94
CA PRO A 115 0.48 -8.40 -37.67
C PRO A 115 0.77 -9.91 -37.57
N ASN A 116 0.14 -10.64 -36.64
CA ASN A 116 0.42 -12.06 -36.42
C ASN A 116 -0.63 -12.99 -37.03
N CYS A 117 -1.92 -12.69 -36.87
CA CYS A 117 -3.00 -13.53 -37.39
C CYS A 117 -3.76 -12.89 -38.54
N HIS A 118 -3.38 -11.67 -38.96
CA HIS A 118 -4.02 -10.90 -40.02
C HIS A 118 -5.53 -10.67 -39.82
N THR A 119 -6.02 -10.90 -38.59
CA THR A 119 -7.41 -10.61 -38.23
C THR A 119 -7.60 -9.10 -38.31
N ARG A 120 -8.68 -8.68 -38.99
CA ARG A 120 -9.06 -7.27 -39.04
C ARG A 120 -9.47 -6.85 -37.65
N LEU A 121 -8.85 -5.79 -37.13
CA LEU A 121 -9.11 -5.25 -35.80
C LEU A 121 -10.10 -4.07 -35.88
N ARG A 122 -9.99 -3.26 -36.94
CA ARG A 122 -10.81 -2.05 -37.12
C ARG A 122 -11.32 -1.92 -38.54
N ARG A 123 -12.41 -1.17 -38.70
CA ARG A 123 -12.98 -0.83 -40.01
C ARG A 123 -12.94 0.70 -40.19
N PRO A 124 -12.63 1.23 -41.39
CA PRO A 124 -12.75 2.65 -41.63
C PRO A 124 -14.23 3.07 -41.62
N CYS A 125 -14.54 4.23 -41.03
CA CYS A 125 -15.87 4.82 -41.13
C CYS A 125 -16.17 5.24 -42.59
N SER A 126 -17.39 5.02 -43.07
CA SER A 126 -17.83 5.38 -44.43
C SER A 126 -17.86 6.89 -44.71
N LYS A 127 -17.94 7.73 -43.66
CA LYS A 127 -18.03 9.20 -43.80
C LYS A 127 -16.72 9.92 -43.52
N CYS A 128 -16.02 9.55 -42.45
CA CYS A 128 -14.82 10.26 -41.99
C CYS A 128 -13.52 9.45 -42.12
N CYS A 129 -13.57 8.22 -42.65
CA CYS A 129 -12.44 7.31 -42.87
C CYS A 129 -11.55 7.00 -41.65
N ARG A 130 -11.92 7.44 -40.45
CA ARG A 130 -11.19 7.13 -39.21
C ARG A 130 -11.38 5.67 -38.79
N PRO A 131 -10.38 5.06 -38.14
CA PRO A 131 -10.47 3.68 -37.67
C PRO A 131 -11.56 3.57 -36.59
N LEU A 132 -12.48 2.63 -36.79
CA LEU A 132 -13.57 2.32 -35.88
C LEU A 132 -13.41 0.89 -35.36
N GLU A 133 -13.55 0.71 -34.05
CA GLU A 133 -13.55 -0.60 -33.42
C GLU A 133 -14.74 -1.45 -33.93
N LEU A 134 -14.53 -2.74 -34.15
CA LEU A 134 -15.54 -3.64 -34.74
C LEU A 134 -16.85 -3.74 -33.95
N GLN A 135 -16.75 -3.65 -32.62
CA GLN A 135 -17.87 -3.73 -31.68
C GLN A 135 -18.67 -2.42 -31.58
N TRP A 136 -18.14 -1.31 -32.10
CA TRP A 136 -18.81 -0.02 -32.01
C TRP A 136 -19.85 0.14 -33.11
N ASN A 137 -21.04 0.55 -32.69
CA ASN A 137 -22.20 0.72 -33.55
C ASN A 137 -22.34 2.13 -34.13
N LEU A 138 -21.60 3.08 -33.56
CA LEU A 138 -21.65 4.50 -33.89
C LEU A 138 -20.23 5.04 -33.92
N CYS A 139 -19.91 5.87 -34.90
CA CYS A 139 -18.61 6.53 -34.95
C CYS A 139 -18.54 7.68 -33.93
N PRO A 140 -17.58 7.69 -32.98
CA PRO A 140 -17.45 8.77 -32.00
C PRO A 140 -17.06 10.13 -32.61
N HIS A 141 -16.46 10.13 -33.80
CA HIS A 141 -15.99 11.36 -34.43
C HIS A 141 -17.04 12.04 -35.32
N CYS A 142 -17.95 11.29 -35.93
CA CYS A 142 -18.88 11.83 -36.92
C CYS A 142 -20.35 11.41 -36.71
N GLY A 143 -20.64 10.60 -35.69
CA GLY A 143 -22.00 10.14 -35.36
C GLY A 143 -22.65 9.27 -36.43
N THR A 144 -21.89 8.79 -37.42
CA THR A 144 -22.45 7.92 -38.48
C THR A 144 -22.52 6.47 -37.96
N PRO A 145 -23.63 5.74 -38.20
CA PRO A 145 -23.74 4.33 -37.80
C PRO A 145 -22.68 3.49 -38.50
N ALA A 146 -22.22 2.43 -37.84
CA ALA A 146 -21.20 1.55 -38.37
C ALA A 146 -21.64 0.92 -39.71
N PRO A 147 -20.72 0.81 -40.69
CA PRO A 147 -21.02 0.22 -41.98
C PRO A 147 -21.42 -1.26 -41.80
N GLY A 148 -22.65 -1.60 -42.22
CA GLY A 148 -23.26 -2.94 -42.07
C GLY A 148 -24.40 -3.03 -41.04
N ARG A 149 -24.74 -1.95 -40.31
CA ARG A 149 -25.97 -1.91 -39.49
C ARG A 149 -27.22 -1.57 -40.31
N ARG A 150 -27.09 -0.67 -41.31
CA ARG A 150 -28.21 -0.25 -42.17
C ARG A 150 -28.91 -1.42 -42.87
N GLU A 151 -28.17 -2.40 -43.39
CA GLU A 151 -28.76 -3.60 -44.00
C GLU A 151 -29.53 -4.48 -43.00
N ARG A 152 -29.04 -4.62 -41.75
CA ARG A 152 -29.79 -5.37 -40.72
C ARG A 152 -31.07 -4.63 -40.32
N ASP A 153 -30.99 -3.31 -40.15
CA ASP A 153 -32.15 -2.49 -39.78
C ASP A 153 -33.23 -2.50 -40.89
N GLU A 154 -32.86 -2.51 -42.17
CA GLU A 154 -33.80 -2.67 -43.29
C GLU A 154 -34.41 -4.08 -43.33
N VAL A 155 -33.62 -5.12 -43.13
CA VAL A 155 -34.11 -6.51 -43.07
C VAL A 155 -35.05 -6.72 -41.87
N GLU A 156 -34.76 -6.13 -40.72
CA GLU A 156 -35.63 -6.19 -39.54
C GLU A 156 -36.97 -5.45 -39.76
N ARG A 157 -36.95 -4.31 -40.45
CA ARG A 157 -38.19 -3.59 -40.82
C ARG A 157 -39.05 -4.41 -41.77
N MET A 158 -38.45 -5.03 -42.79
CA MET A 158 -39.18 -5.89 -43.73
C MET A 158 -39.80 -7.10 -43.02
N LYS A 159 -39.10 -7.71 -42.04
CA LYS A 159 -39.65 -8.80 -41.22
C LYS A 159 -40.74 -8.36 -40.24
N ALA A 160 -40.74 -7.11 -39.81
CA ALA A 160 -41.77 -6.58 -38.92
C ALA A 160 -43.06 -6.19 -39.65
N GLU A 161 -42.98 -6.05 -40.97
CA GLU A 161 -44.12 -5.74 -41.87
C GLU A 161 -44.78 -7.01 -42.45
N GLU A 162 -44.19 -8.20 -42.21
CA GLU A 162 -44.68 -9.53 -42.63
C GLU A 162 -45.38 -10.26 -41.47
#